data_AF-A0A6A5VAL0-F1
#
_entry.id   AF-A0A6A5VAL0-F1
#
_cell.length_a   1.000
_cell.length_b   1.000
_cell.length_c   1.000
_cell.angle_alpha   90.00
_cell.angle_beta   90.00
_cell.angle_gamma   90.00
#
_symmetry.space_group_name_H-M   'P 1'
#
loop_
_entity.id
_entity.type
_entity.pdbx_description
1 polymer ?
#
loop_
_entity_poly.entity_id
_entity_poly.type
_entity_poly.pdbx_seq_one_letter_code
_entity_poly.pdbx_strand_id
1 'polypeptide(L)'
;IKPNMGHAEGAAGLVSIMKAVLSLEHRTIPPSIKAWPLNPKSPFEHAKLKVANECTPWPAGRHERVSVNSFGIGGANCHAILDSADSHGLSVTRGVEQVPLDLPSLFVFSTYSNKSLERMAQNLERFLDQTPQSYADVAYTLARRRRHLPHRFFVVSARDMPGNPRP
;
A
#
# COMPACT_ATOMS: atom_id res chain seq x y z
N ILE A 1 -12.79 7.03 7.27
CA ILE A 1 -11.75 7.91 6.69
C ILE A 1 -12.15 9.39 6.75
N LYS A 2 -13.41 9.76 6.47
CA LYS A 2 -13.88 11.14 6.61
C LYS A 2 -13.59 11.78 7.98
N PRO A 3 -13.74 11.08 9.12
CA PRO A 3 -13.38 11.67 10.41
C PRO A 3 -11.90 12.06 10.54
N ASN A 4 -11.01 11.39 9.78
CA ASN A 4 -9.56 11.60 9.80
C ASN A 4 -9.12 12.73 8.86
N MET A 5 -9.72 12.84 7.67
CA MET A 5 -9.24 13.70 6.59
C MET A 5 -10.28 14.70 6.06
N GLY A 6 -11.46 14.75 6.67
CA GLY A 6 -12.59 15.53 6.16
C GLY A 6 -13.26 14.88 4.94
N HIS A 7 -14.16 15.64 4.31
CA HIS A 7 -14.87 15.21 3.11
C HIS A 7 -14.11 15.65 1.86
N ALA A 8 -13.45 14.71 1.19
CA ALA A 8 -12.64 14.98 -0.01
C ALA A 8 -13.47 15.13 -1.31
N GLU A 9 -14.76 15.44 -1.20
CA GLU A 9 -15.71 15.66 -2.31
C GLU A 9 -15.59 14.60 -3.42
N GLY A 10 -15.23 15.01 -4.64
CA GLY A 10 -15.07 14.11 -5.79
C GLY A 10 -14.06 12.97 -5.56
N ALA A 11 -13.13 13.11 -4.61
CA ALA A 11 -12.16 12.09 -4.23
C ALA A 11 -12.58 11.25 -3.01
N ALA A 12 -13.75 11.50 -2.40
CA ALA A 12 -14.18 10.81 -1.18
C ALA A 12 -14.27 9.28 -1.34
N GLY A 13 -14.69 8.82 -2.53
CA GLY A 13 -14.70 7.40 -2.88
C GLY A 13 -13.29 6.80 -2.94
N LEU A 14 -12.37 7.46 -3.65
CA LEU A 14 -10.98 7.03 -3.82
C LEU A 14 -10.25 6.93 -2.47
N VAL A 15 -10.38 7.95 -1.61
CA VAL A 15 -9.77 7.96 -0.28
C VAL A 15 -10.35 6.84 0.61
N SER A 16 -11.62 6.46 0.40
CA SER A 16 -12.22 5.32 1.11
C SER A 16 -11.68 3.98 0.59
N ILE A 17 -11.45 3.85 -0.72
CA ILE A 17 -10.79 2.68 -1.32
C ILE A 17 -9.34 2.56 -0.82
N MET A 18 -8.58 3.65 -0.75
CA MET A 18 -7.22 3.63 -0.19
C MET A 18 -7.20 3.11 1.25
N LYS A 19 -8.11 3.60 2.11
CA LYS A 19 -8.27 3.05 3.47
C LYS A 19 -8.55 1.54 3.41
N ALA A 20 -9.47 1.11 2.55
CA ALA A 20 -9.86 -0.30 2.44
C ALA A 20 -8.68 -1.19 2.03
N VAL A 21 -7.94 -0.80 0.99
CA VAL A 21 -6.75 -1.53 0.51
C VAL A 21 -5.70 -1.64 1.61
N LEU A 22 -5.34 -0.53 2.27
CA LEU A 22 -4.38 -0.56 3.37
C LEU A 22 -4.87 -1.41 4.56
N SER A 23 -6.18 -1.40 4.84
CA SER A 23 -6.75 -2.24 5.90
C SER A 23 -6.61 -3.73 5.57
N LEU A 24 -6.77 -4.12 4.30
CA LEU A 24 -6.60 -5.48 3.82
C LEU A 24 -5.12 -5.89 3.81
N GLU A 25 -4.22 -5.07 3.26
CA GLU A 25 -2.78 -5.34 3.22
C GLU A 25 -2.17 -5.51 4.62
N HIS A 26 -2.58 -4.65 5.57
CA HIS A 26 -2.14 -4.73 6.96
C HIS A 26 -3.00 -5.65 7.83
N ARG A 27 -4.02 -6.33 7.26
CA ARG A 27 -4.96 -7.21 7.99
C ARG A 27 -5.51 -6.60 9.28
N THR A 28 -5.80 -5.30 9.23
CA THR A 28 -6.16 -4.50 10.39
C THR A 28 -7.33 -3.58 10.05
N ILE A 29 -8.35 -3.57 10.90
CA ILE A 29 -9.48 -2.65 10.84
C ILE A 29 -9.13 -1.43 11.70
N PRO A 30 -8.81 -0.27 11.11
CA PRO A 30 -8.46 0.91 11.88
C PRO A 30 -9.71 1.61 12.45
N PRO A 31 -9.57 2.31 13.59
CA PRO A 31 -10.69 2.91 14.29
C PRO A 31 -11.37 4.00 13.47
N SER A 32 -12.66 4.21 13.76
CA SER A 32 -13.40 5.38 13.31
C SER A 32 -13.37 6.44 14.42
N ILE A 33 -12.45 7.39 14.30
CA ILE A 33 -12.32 8.47 15.29
C ILE A 33 -13.57 9.36 15.32
N LYS A 34 -13.80 10.04 16.45
CA LYS A 34 -14.93 10.98 16.65
C LYS A 34 -16.32 10.36 16.47
N ALA A 35 -16.44 9.03 16.58
CA ALA A 35 -17.73 8.35 16.46
C ALA A 35 -18.51 8.30 17.78
N TRP A 36 -17.89 8.60 18.93
CA TRP A 36 -18.54 8.52 20.25
C TRP A 36 -19.04 9.88 20.78
N PRO A 37 -20.20 9.89 21.48
CA PRO A 37 -21.14 8.76 21.61
C PRO A 37 -21.80 8.43 20.26
N LEU A 38 -22.11 7.15 20.03
CA LEU A 38 -22.79 6.73 18.81
C LEU A 38 -24.16 7.41 18.72
N ASN A 39 -24.60 7.73 17.49
CA ASN A 39 -25.91 8.35 17.28
C ASN A 39 -27.03 7.39 17.74
N PRO A 40 -27.86 7.76 18.74
CA PRO A 40 -28.88 6.87 19.31
C PRO A 40 -30.00 6.54 18.32
N LYS A 41 -30.15 7.32 17.23
CA LYS A 41 -31.13 7.04 16.15
C LYS A 41 -30.63 5.97 15.17
N SER A 42 -29.38 5.54 15.27
CA SER A 42 -28.80 4.54 14.37
C SER A 42 -29.00 3.12 14.93
N PRO A 43 -29.61 2.19 14.16
CA PRO A 43 -29.99 0.87 14.66
C PRO A 43 -28.82 -0.13 14.63
N PHE A 44 -27.67 0.22 15.24
CA PHE A 44 -26.44 -0.59 15.16
C PHE A 44 -26.64 -2.04 15.64
N GLU A 45 -27.30 -2.24 16.78
CA GLU A 45 -27.56 -3.58 17.33
C GLU A 45 -28.46 -4.42 16.42
N HIS A 46 -29.58 -3.85 15.97
CA HIS A 46 -30.50 -4.53 15.06
C HIS A 46 -29.84 -4.87 13.71
N ALA A 47 -29.00 -3.96 13.19
CA ALA A 47 -28.24 -4.15 11.96
C ALA A 47 -27.01 -5.07 12.12
N LYS A 48 -26.72 -5.54 13.34
CA LYS A 48 -25.51 -6.34 13.68
C LYS A 48 -24.22 -5.62 13.26
N LEU A 49 -24.18 -4.30 13.36
CA LEU A 49 -23.04 -3.46 13.01
C LEU A 49 -22.31 -2.99 14.28
N LYS A 50 -20.99 -3.13 14.28
CA LYS A 50 -20.10 -2.58 15.33
C LYS A 50 -19.17 -1.55 14.72
N VAL A 51 -19.06 -0.38 15.36
CA VAL A 51 -18.09 0.65 14.97
C VAL A 51 -16.77 0.37 15.69
N ALA A 52 -15.67 0.23 14.94
CA ALA A 52 -14.34 0.02 15.50
C ALA A 52 -13.85 1.28 16.25
N ASN A 53 -13.57 1.14 17.54
CA ASN A 53 -13.04 2.19 18.44
C ASN A 53 -11.52 2.15 18.57
N GLU A 54 -10.91 1.00 18.31
CA GLU A 54 -9.47 0.77 18.35
C GLU A 54 -9.01 0.03 17.08
N CYS A 55 -7.69 -0.11 16.89
CA CYS A 55 -7.15 -0.93 15.81
C CYS A 55 -7.44 -2.40 16.13
N THR A 56 -8.27 -3.05 15.31
CA THR A 56 -8.68 -4.44 15.52
C THR A 56 -8.05 -5.32 14.44
N PRO A 57 -7.40 -6.45 14.78
CA PRO A 57 -6.93 -7.39 13.78
C PRO A 57 -8.11 -7.99 13.01
N TRP A 58 -7.87 -8.42 11.78
CA TRP A 58 -8.90 -9.12 11.02
C TRP A 58 -9.33 -10.42 11.73
N PRO A 59 -10.63 -10.73 11.83
CA PRO A 59 -11.07 -11.99 12.43
C PRO A 59 -10.51 -13.22 11.71
N ALA A 60 -9.91 -14.13 12.46
CA ALA A 60 -9.37 -15.38 11.94
C ALA A 60 -10.47 -16.26 11.31
N GLY A 61 -10.10 -17.01 10.26
CA GLY A 61 -11.01 -17.94 9.58
C GLY A 61 -12.13 -17.26 8.76
N ARG A 62 -12.00 -15.95 8.48
CA ARG A 62 -12.92 -15.19 7.63
C ARG A 62 -12.17 -14.62 6.44
N HIS A 63 -12.85 -14.51 5.29
CA HIS A 63 -12.31 -13.77 4.17
C HIS A 63 -12.13 -12.29 4.54
N GLU A 64 -10.99 -11.75 4.15
CA GLU A 64 -10.65 -10.35 4.31
C GLU A 64 -11.39 -9.56 3.22
N ARG A 65 -12.57 -9.04 3.58
CA ARG A 65 -13.49 -8.34 2.65
C ARG A 65 -13.94 -6.99 3.21
N VAL A 66 -13.87 -5.95 2.39
CA VAL A 66 -14.35 -4.60 2.70
C VAL A 66 -15.39 -4.15 1.69
N SER A 67 -16.48 -3.59 2.19
CA SER A 67 -17.43 -2.81 1.37
C SER A 67 -17.17 -1.31 1.50
N VAL A 68 -17.12 -0.61 0.37
CA VAL A 68 -16.99 0.84 0.29
C VAL A 68 -18.25 1.42 -0.35
N ASN A 69 -18.86 2.40 0.33
CA ASN A 69 -20.03 3.13 -0.15
C ASN A 69 -19.67 4.59 -0.46
N SER A 70 -20.21 5.12 -1.55
CA SER A 70 -20.15 6.54 -1.89
C SER A 70 -21.50 7.02 -2.41
N PHE A 71 -22.02 8.09 -1.82
CA PHE A 71 -23.33 8.65 -2.12
C PHE A 71 -23.15 10.12 -2.51
N GLY A 72 -23.46 10.44 -3.76
CA GLY A 72 -23.37 11.79 -4.29
C GLY A 72 -24.63 12.60 -4.00
N ILE A 73 -24.47 13.92 -3.82
CA ILE A 73 -25.59 14.83 -3.54
C ILE A 73 -26.66 14.82 -4.64
N GLY A 74 -26.27 14.59 -5.89
CA GLY A 74 -27.18 14.45 -7.03
C GLY A 74 -27.92 13.11 -7.12
N GLY A 75 -27.80 12.24 -6.11
CA GLY A 75 -28.50 10.95 -6.06
C GLY A 75 -27.75 9.78 -6.71
N ALA A 76 -26.60 10.03 -7.35
CA ALA A 76 -25.75 8.96 -7.88
C ALA A 76 -25.04 8.21 -6.74
N ASN A 77 -25.20 6.89 -6.71
CA ASN A 77 -24.69 6.03 -5.65
C ASN A 77 -23.75 4.96 -6.23
N CYS A 78 -22.69 4.63 -5.49
CA CYS A 78 -21.75 3.59 -5.86
C CYS A 78 -21.41 2.71 -4.65
N HIS A 79 -21.29 1.41 -4.91
CA HIS A 79 -20.87 0.39 -3.94
C HIS A 79 -19.79 -0.48 -4.56
N ALA A 80 -18.70 -0.69 -3.83
CA ALA A 80 -17.62 -1.58 -4.25
C ALA A 80 -17.30 -2.58 -3.13
N ILE A 81 -17.03 -3.82 -3.50
CA ILE A 81 -16.57 -4.87 -2.60
C ILE A 81 -15.13 -5.21 -3.00
N LEU A 82 -14.24 -5.17 -2.02
CA LEU A 82 -12.82 -5.48 -2.18
C LEU A 82 -12.49 -6.69 -1.32
N ASP A 83 -11.83 -7.68 -1.93
CA ASP A 83 -11.24 -8.81 -1.23
C ASP A 83 -9.72 -8.65 -1.19
N SER A 84 -9.12 -9.17 -0.12
CA SER A 84 -7.69 -9.43 -0.10
C SER A 84 -7.32 -10.44 -1.19
N ALA A 85 -6.20 -10.20 -1.87
CA ALA A 85 -5.65 -11.16 -2.83
C ALA A 85 -5.39 -12.52 -2.17
N ASP A 86 -4.97 -12.51 -0.91
CA ASP A 86 -4.61 -13.70 -0.15
C ASP A 86 -5.82 -14.60 0.12
N SER A 87 -7.00 -14.00 0.30
CA SER A 87 -8.27 -14.74 0.44
C SER A 87 -8.65 -15.55 -0.80
N HIS A 88 -8.02 -15.27 -1.96
CA HIS A 88 -8.23 -15.97 -3.22
C HIS A 88 -7.03 -16.78 -3.67
N GLY A 89 -6.03 -16.98 -2.79
CA GLY A 89 -4.78 -17.64 -3.18
C GLY A 89 -3.97 -16.87 -4.22
N LEU A 90 -4.34 -15.60 -4.49
CA LEU A 90 -3.59 -14.68 -5.34
C LEU A 90 -2.48 -13.99 -4.56
N SER A 91 -2.35 -14.29 -3.25
CA SER A 91 -1.13 -13.97 -2.55
C SER A 91 -0.01 -14.63 -3.33
N VAL A 92 0.80 -13.80 -3.96
CA VAL A 92 2.20 -14.15 -4.09
C VAL A 92 2.67 -14.12 -2.63
N THR A 93 2.52 -15.24 -1.92
CA THR A 93 3.62 -15.63 -1.05
C THR A 93 4.76 -15.58 -2.03
N ARG A 94 5.52 -14.48 -2.01
CA ARG A 94 6.77 -14.39 -2.73
C ARG A 94 7.59 -15.43 -2.00
N GLY A 95 7.37 -16.69 -2.37
CA GLY A 95 8.39 -17.68 -2.44
C GLY A 95 9.49 -16.90 -3.06
N VAL A 96 10.39 -16.50 -2.19
CA VAL A 96 11.74 -16.22 -2.56
C VAL A 96 12.12 -17.53 -3.23
N GLU A 97 11.81 -17.69 -4.53
CA GLU A 97 12.79 -18.29 -5.40
C GLU A 97 14.00 -17.46 -5.07
N GLN A 98 14.83 -18.02 -4.19
CA GLN A 98 16.06 -17.45 -3.77
C GLN A 98 16.90 -17.47 -5.03
N VAL A 99 16.64 -16.49 -5.93
CA VAL A 99 17.67 -15.96 -6.79
C VAL A 99 18.84 -15.80 -5.83
N PRO A 100 19.97 -16.50 -6.06
CA PRO A 100 21.06 -16.52 -5.11
C PRO A 100 21.31 -15.10 -4.62
N LEU A 101 21.23 -14.90 -3.29
CA LEU A 101 21.29 -13.60 -2.63
C LEU A 101 22.57 -12.81 -2.96
N ASP A 102 23.50 -13.47 -3.64
CA ASP A 102 24.85 -13.03 -3.95
C ASP A 102 25.03 -12.45 -5.36
N LEU A 103 24.01 -12.52 -6.24
CA LEU A 103 24.17 -11.96 -7.59
C LEU A 103 24.01 -10.44 -7.58
N PRO A 104 25.00 -9.68 -8.11
CA PRO A 104 24.88 -8.24 -8.22
C PRO A 104 23.67 -7.83 -9.08
N SER A 105 22.84 -6.95 -8.54
CA SER A 105 21.69 -6.38 -9.23
C SER A 105 22.03 -5.00 -9.80
N LEU A 106 21.61 -4.73 -11.03
CA LEU A 106 21.77 -3.42 -11.68
C LEU A 106 20.56 -2.53 -11.37
N PHE A 107 20.75 -1.57 -10.48
CA PHE A 107 19.79 -0.51 -10.19
C PHE A 107 19.96 0.61 -11.21
N VAL A 108 18.89 0.91 -11.95
CA VAL A 108 18.91 1.98 -12.95
C VAL A 108 17.97 3.11 -12.52
N PHE A 109 18.46 4.33 -12.65
CA PHE A 109 17.72 5.54 -12.31
C PHE A 109 17.62 6.42 -13.54
N SER A 110 16.47 7.05 -13.71
CA SER A 110 16.37 8.13 -14.69
C SER A 110 15.36 9.18 -14.28
N THR A 111 15.71 10.46 -14.47
CA THR A 111 14.86 11.60 -14.11
C THR A 111 15.01 12.75 -15.11
N TYR A 112 14.24 13.84 -14.89
CA TYR A 112 14.35 15.07 -15.67
C TYR A 112 15.44 16.05 -15.18
N SER A 113 16.13 15.76 -14.07
CA SER A 113 17.19 16.63 -13.56
C SER A 113 18.15 15.92 -12.60
N ASN A 114 19.41 16.34 -12.54
CA ASN A 114 20.42 15.76 -11.63
C ASN A 114 19.96 15.79 -10.15
N LYS A 115 19.36 16.88 -9.69
CA LYS A 115 18.79 16.99 -8.33
C LYS A 115 17.72 15.93 -8.04
N SER A 116 16.94 15.53 -9.05
CA SER A 116 15.92 14.49 -8.89
C SER A 116 16.53 13.10 -8.83
N LEU A 117 17.70 12.87 -9.45
CA LEU A 117 18.43 11.60 -9.31
C LEU A 117 18.88 11.39 -7.87
N GLU A 118 19.52 12.40 -7.25
CA GLU A 118 19.97 12.33 -5.85
C GLU A 118 18.80 11.99 -4.91
N ARG A 119 17.67 12.68 -5.05
CA ARG A 119 16.48 12.41 -4.24
C ARG A 119 15.89 11.03 -4.51
N MET A 120 15.93 10.54 -5.76
CA MET A 120 15.43 9.21 -6.10
C MET A 120 16.31 8.12 -5.47
N ALA A 121 17.63 8.28 -5.49
CA ALA A 121 18.58 7.38 -4.85
C ALA A 121 18.36 7.34 -3.32
N GLN A 122 18.29 8.50 -2.67
CA GLN A 122 18.01 8.59 -1.21
C GLN A 122 16.68 7.96 -0.81
N ASN A 123 15.65 8.12 -1.62
CA ASN A 123 14.35 7.49 -1.38
C ASN A 123 14.41 5.98 -1.55
N LEU A 124 15.20 5.48 -2.51
CA LEU A 124 15.39 4.06 -2.70
C LEU A 124 16.17 3.44 -1.54
N GLU A 125 17.27 4.06 -1.12
CA GLU A 125 18.06 3.62 0.03
C GLU A 125 17.16 3.47 1.27
N ARG A 126 16.38 4.51 1.59
CA ARG A 126 15.43 4.48 2.71
C ARG A 126 14.38 3.39 2.56
N PHE A 127 13.89 3.15 1.35
CA PHE A 127 12.92 2.10 1.07
C PHE A 127 13.50 0.70 1.30
N LEU A 128 14.74 0.47 0.87
CA LEU A 128 15.44 -0.80 1.07
C LEU A 128 15.78 -1.05 2.56
N ASP A 129 16.05 -0.01 3.33
CA ASP A 129 16.25 -0.12 4.79
C ASP A 129 14.96 -0.51 5.54
N GLN A 130 13.80 -0.08 5.02
CA GLN A 130 12.50 -0.26 5.67
C GLN A 130 11.74 -1.51 5.21
N THR A 131 12.19 -2.17 4.14
CA THR A 131 11.43 -3.26 3.53
C THR A 131 12.32 -4.47 3.25
N PRO A 132 11.81 -5.70 3.46
CA PRO A 132 12.56 -6.92 3.16
C PRO A 132 12.56 -7.27 1.67
N GLN A 133 12.35 -6.30 0.76
CA GLN A 133 12.19 -6.55 -0.67
C GLN A 133 13.47 -7.09 -1.32
N SER A 134 13.31 -7.94 -2.33
CA SER A 134 14.42 -8.48 -3.11
C SER A 134 15.05 -7.38 -3.97
N TYR A 135 16.39 -7.33 -3.98
CA TYR A 135 17.14 -6.42 -4.85
C TYR A 135 16.81 -6.68 -6.34
N ALA A 136 16.59 -7.93 -6.72
CA ALA A 136 16.22 -8.30 -8.09
C ALA A 136 14.85 -7.73 -8.50
N ASP A 137 13.84 -7.81 -7.62
CA ASP A 137 12.50 -7.27 -7.89
C ASP A 137 12.52 -5.74 -8.05
N VAL A 138 13.30 -5.08 -7.20
CA VAL A 138 13.49 -3.63 -7.23
C VAL A 138 14.21 -3.24 -8.52
N ALA A 139 15.33 -3.88 -8.84
CA ALA A 139 16.08 -3.66 -10.08
C ALA A 139 15.22 -3.90 -11.33
N TYR A 140 14.45 -4.98 -11.36
CA TYR A 140 13.50 -5.28 -12.44
C TYR A 140 12.46 -4.16 -12.58
N THR A 141 11.88 -3.71 -11.47
CA THR A 141 10.86 -2.64 -11.48
C THR A 141 11.44 -1.33 -11.99
N LEU A 142 12.65 -0.97 -11.53
CA LEU A 142 13.36 0.21 -12.01
C LEU A 142 13.67 0.14 -13.50
N ALA A 143 14.10 -1.03 -13.99
CA ALA A 143 14.52 -1.22 -15.38
C ALA A 143 13.35 -1.40 -16.37
N ARG A 144 12.22 -1.98 -15.94
CA ARG A 144 11.14 -2.40 -16.86
C ARG A 144 9.79 -1.72 -16.62
N ARG A 145 9.59 -1.10 -15.45
CA ARG A 145 8.29 -0.53 -15.05
C ARG A 145 8.34 0.99 -14.83
N ARG A 146 9.45 1.64 -15.19
CA ARG A 146 9.62 3.10 -15.14
C ARG A 146 9.85 3.66 -16.54
N ARG A 147 9.52 4.94 -16.72
CA ARG A 147 9.92 5.67 -17.93
C ARG A 147 11.42 5.91 -17.90
N HIS A 148 12.07 5.81 -19.07
CA HIS A 148 13.48 6.15 -19.23
C HIS A 148 13.63 7.61 -19.64
N LEU A 149 14.27 8.40 -18.78
CA LEU A 149 14.41 9.85 -18.90
C LEU A 149 15.88 10.26 -19.22
N PRO A 150 16.15 11.53 -19.56
CA PRO A 150 17.46 11.96 -20.07
C PRO A 150 18.61 11.88 -19.07
N HIS A 151 18.38 12.24 -17.80
CA HIS A 151 19.41 12.15 -16.77
C HIS A 151 19.41 10.74 -16.20
N ARG A 152 20.53 10.02 -16.35
CA ARG A 152 20.64 8.59 -16.01
C ARG A 152 21.79 8.33 -15.08
N PHE A 153 21.58 7.40 -14.17
CA PHE A 153 22.58 6.90 -13.23
C PHE A 153 22.32 5.42 -12.98
N PHE A 154 23.35 4.68 -12.60
CA PHE A 154 23.21 3.28 -12.25
C PHE A 154 24.13 2.91 -11.10
N VAL A 155 23.73 1.90 -10.34
CA VAL A 155 24.54 1.24 -9.31
C VAL A 155 24.41 -0.25 -9.49
N VAL A 156 25.51 -0.97 -9.34
CA VAL A 156 25.51 -2.43 -9.24
C VAL A 156 25.73 -2.78 -7.79
N SER A 157 24.81 -3.54 -7.19
CA SER A 157 24.85 -3.85 -5.77
C SER A 157 24.28 -5.24 -5.47
N ALA A 158 24.92 -5.98 -4.56
CA ALA A 158 24.45 -7.21 -3.93
C ALA A 158 24.26 -6.99 -2.42
N ARG A 159 23.33 -7.73 -1.80
CA ARG A 159 22.92 -7.49 -0.41
C ARG A 159 24.03 -7.79 0.61
N ASP A 160 24.84 -8.81 0.34
CA ASP A 160 25.82 -9.37 1.30
C ASP A 160 27.29 -9.20 0.85
N MET A 161 27.57 -8.29 -0.10
CA MET A 161 28.93 -8.09 -0.60
C MET A 161 29.69 -7.01 0.22
N PRO A 162 30.81 -7.35 0.88
CA PRO A 162 31.59 -6.37 1.66
C PRO A 162 32.21 -5.29 0.76
N GLY A 163 32.13 -4.03 1.19
CA GLY A 163 32.68 -2.88 0.45
C GLY A 163 31.83 -2.36 -0.72
N ASN A 164 30.63 -2.93 -0.91
CA ASN A 164 29.75 -2.61 -2.02
C ASN A 164 29.00 -1.27 -1.79
N PRO A 165 28.93 -0.37 -2.80
CA PRO A 165 28.06 0.79 -2.72
C PRO A 165 26.61 0.36 -2.48
N ARG A 166 25.97 1.01 -1.51
CA ARG A 166 24.51 0.91 -1.37
C ARG A 166 23.85 1.49 -2.64
N PRO A 167 22.72 0.90 -3.09
CA PRO A 167 21.98 1.35 -4.27
C PRO A 167 21.60 2.83 -4.23
#